data_AF-A0A8B6G9X1-F1
#
_entry.id   AF-A0A8B6G9X1-F1
#
_cell.length_a   1.000
_cell.length_b   1.000
_cell.length_c   1.000
_cell.angle_alpha   90.00
_cell.angle_beta   90.00
_cell.angle_gamma   90.00
#
_symmetry.space_group_name_H-M   'P 1'
#
loop_
_entity.id
_entity.type
_entity.pdbx_description
1 polymer ?
#
loop_
_entity_poly.entity_id
_entity_poly.type
_entity_poly.pdbx_seq_one_letter_code
_entity_poly.pdbx_strand_id
1 'polypeptide(L)'
;MAAKYDRPGEHNNSTQDYILISRNEEAKALFHRIHRNKHNIATLGLDVESVELGRSVVCIVQIKIQDEPPYIIDIYGSKIDLKATLFNDIMTSAEIEKVIHDPRNDSRMLYETFQTEMRNVFDTQTFQMTVENQANQALTTRRLQCQRKSLDFIYEKYVGRFPNQKLKDDMKSKMSEDQTIWLRRPLTREMALYAALDVETLMPIRVSMSKYLTNMDDGKRIAFLKTYNELCTESIYTPLPIANAEINLRKKLREFEEAKSLQMLGIELNKKEKKLIRSF
;
A
#
# COMPACT_ATOMS: atom_id res chain seq x y z
N MET A 1 28.74 43.19 -10.55
CA MET A 1 27.38 43.50 -11.05
C MET A 1 26.76 42.20 -11.52
N ALA A 2 25.58 41.88 -10.98
CA ALA A 2 24.98 40.54 -10.99
C ALA A 2 24.60 40.06 -12.41
N ALA A 3 25.07 38.86 -12.76
CA ALA A 3 24.55 38.09 -13.88
C ALA A 3 23.16 37.56 -13.48
N LYS A 4 22.14 37.95 -14.24
CA LYS A 4 20.78 37.42 -14.14
C LYS A 4 20.82 35.93 -14.48
N TYR A 5 20.53 35.09 -13.50
CA TYR A 5 20.18 33.70 -13.74
C TYR A 5 18.81 33.67 -14.43
N ASP A 6 18.80 33.28 -15.70
CA ASP A 6 17.59 32.87 -16.41
C ASP A 6 16.98 31.68 -15.68
N ARG A 7 15.72 31.82 -15.26
CA ARG A 7 14.92 30.71 -14.74
C ARG A 7 14.57 29.79 -15.91
N PRO A 8 14.84 28.47 -15.83
CA PRO A 8 14.31 27.56 -16.82
C PRO A 8 12.79 27.44 -16.63
N GLY A 9 12.09 27.93 -17.66
CA GLY A 9 10.83 27.45 -18.21
C GLY A 9 9.85 26.73 -17.29
N GLU A 10 8.71 27.40 -17.07
CA GLU A 10 7.43 26.75 -16.85
C GLU A 10 7.19 25.70 -17.95
N HIS A 11 7.29 24.42 -17.59
CA HIS A 11 6.76 23.35 -18.42
C HIS A 11 5.24 23.31 -18.24
N ASN A 12 4.55 24.10 -19.06
CA ASN A 12 3.17 23.86 -19.44
C ASN A 12 3.12 22.56 -20.27
N ASN A 13 2.83 21.44 -19.63
CA ASN A 13 2.30 20.26 -20.29
C ASN A 13 1.01 19.88 -19.58
N SER A 14 -0.11 19.98 -20.30
CA SER A 14 -1.43 19.57 -19.82
C SER A 14 -1.49 18.04 -19.70
N THR A 15 -0.91 17.48 -18.63
CA THR A 15 -1.22 16.14 -18.17
C THR A 15 -2.47 16.25 -17.30
N GLN A 16 -3.55 15.55 -17.65
CA GLN A 16 -4.66 15.36 -16.71
C GLN A 16 -4.08 14.85 -15.38
N ASP A 17 -4.41 15.51 -14.26
CA ASP A 17 -3.92 15.13 -12.93
C ASP A 17 -4.34 13.70 -12.54
N TYR A 18 -5.43 13.20 -13.15
CA TYR A 18 -5.96 11.84 -13.04
C TYR A 18 -6.94 11.54 -14.18
N ILE A 19 -7.23 10.26 -14.42
CA ILE A 19 -8.27 9.77 -15.33
C ILE A 19 -9.40 9.17 -14.49
N LEU A 20 -10.59 9.76 -14.55
CA LEU A 20 -11.78 9.22 -13.88
C LEU A 20 -12.44 8.15 -14.77
N ILE A 21 -12.63 6.96 -14.23
CA ILE A 21 -13.36 5.85 -14.85
C ILE A 21 -14.72 5.75 -14.16
N SER A 22 -15.77 6.12 -14.88
CA SER A 22 -17.14 6.21 -14.34
C SER A 22 -18.15 5.41 -15.18
N ARG A 23 -17.67 4.50 -16.03
CA ARG A 23 -18.49 3.60 -16.84
C ARG A 23 -17.91 2.19 -16.87
N ASN A 24 -18.79 1.19 -16.89
CA ASN A 24 -18.39 -0.22 -16.96
C ASN A 24 -17.51 -0.52 -18.18
N GLU A 25 -17.81 0.03 -19.35
CA GLU A 25 -17.03 -0.23 -20.56
C GLU A 25 -15.62 0.39 -20.51
N GLU A 26 -15.45 1.53 -19.84
CA GLU A 26 -14.12 2.12 -19.61
C GLU A 26 -13.30 1.25 -18.64
N ALA A 27 -13.92 0.76 -17.57
CA ALA A 27 -13.26 -0.14 -16.61
C ALA A 27 -12.84 -1.45 -17.31
N LYS A 28 -13.75 -2.07 -18.08
CA LYS A 28 -13.42 -3.26 -18.89
C LYS A 28 -12.26 -2.98 -19.84
N ALA A 29 -12.30 -1.87 -20.58
CA ALA A 29 -11.24 -1.51 -21.52
C ALA A 29 -9.89 -1.32 -20.82
N LEU A 30 -9.87 -0.64 -19.66
CA LEU A 30 -8.67 -0.44 -18.85
C LEU A 30 -8.08 -1.78 -18.41
N PHE A 31 -8.87 -2.65 -17.77
CA PHE A 31 -8.39 -3.92 -17.26
C PHE A 31 -8.00 -4.90 -18.39
N HIS A 32 -8.70 -4.90 -19.52
CA HIS A 32 -8.27 -5.65 -20.70
C HIS A 32 -6.92 -5.15 -21.23
N ARG A 33 -6.70 -3.84 -21.28
CA ARG A 33 -5.42 -3.26 -21.70
C ARG A 33 -4.30 -3.65 -20.76
N ILE A 34 -4.51 -3.56 -19.45
CA ILE A 34 -3.51 -3.96 -18.44
C ILE A 34 -3.18 -5.44 -18.60
N HIS A 35 -4.20 -6.30 -18.66
CA HIS A 35 -4.01 -7.75 -18.76
C HIS A 35 -3.29 -8.16 -20.05
N ARG A 36 -3.65 -7.59 -21.21
CA ARG A 36 -2.99 -7.87 -22.50
C ARG A 36 -1.52 -7.43 -22.51
N ASN A 37 -1.18 -6.38 -21.77
CA ASN A 37 0.16 -5.83 -21.70
C ASN A 37 0.89 -6.22 -20.41
N LYS A 38 0.46 -7.27 -19.70
CA LYS A 38 1.02 -7.67 -18.40
C LYS A 38 2.53 -7.91 -18.39
N HIS A 39 3.11 -8.26 -19.55
CA HIS A 39 4.56 -8.41 -19.71
C HIS A 39 5.32 -7.08 -19.77
N ASN A 40 4.65 -6.00 -20.18
CA ASN A 40 5.19 -4.64 -20.22
C ASN A 40 4.81 -3.85 -18.95
N ILE A 41 3.66 -4.15 -18.35
CA ILE A 41 3.18 -3.56 -17.10
C ILE A 41 3.53 -4.52 -15.96
N ALA A 42 4.80 -4.52 -15.58
CA ALA A 42 5.31 -5.38 -14.52
C ALA A 42 4.90 -4.91 -13.11
N THR A 43 4.53 -3.63 -12.96
CA THR A 43 4.25 -3.01 -11.67
C THR A 43 3.07 -2.04 -11.78
N LEU A 44 2.19 -2.05 -10.79
CA LEU A 44 1.09 -1.09 -10.64
C LEU A 44 0.99 -0.58 -9.20
N GLY A 45 0.64 0.69 -9.02
CA GLY A 45 0.28 1.26 -7.73
C GLY A 45 -1.19 1.01 -7.48
N LEU A 46 -1.55 0.63 -6.26
CA LEU A 46 -2.91 0.30 -5.85
C LEU A 46 -3.22 0.96 -4.52
N ASP A 47 -4.44 1.48 -4.42
CA ASP A 47 -5.07 1.89 -3.17
C ASP A 47 -6.58 1.61 -3.29
N VAL A 48 -7.30 1.58 -2.15
CA VAL A 48 -8.75 1.40 -2.11
C VAL A 48 -9.37 2.28 -1.03
N GLU A 49 -10.35 3.10 -1.40
CA GLU A 49 -11.16 3.82 -0.42
C GLU A 49 -12.51 3.15 -0.24
N SER A 50 -12.95 3.08 1.02
CA SER A 50 -14.21 2.43 1.39
C SER A 50 -14.86 3.06 2.61
N VAL A 51 -16.09 2.60 2.88
CA VAL A 51 -16.83 2.90 4.10
C VAL A 51 -17.30 1.60 4.73
N GLU A 52 -17.16 1.48 6.04
CA GLU A 52 -17.63 0.33 6.81
C GLU A 52 -19.07 0.59 7.29
N LEU A 53 -20.04 -0.14 6.73
CA LEU A 53 -21.47 -0.05 7.10
C LEU A 53 -22.00 -1.42 7.54
N GLY A 54 -21.29 -2.06 8.48
CA GLY A 54 -21.51 -3.45 8.90
C GLY A 54 -20.93 -4.49 7.92
N ARG A 55 -20.78 -4.10 6.65
CA ARG A 55 -19.89 -4.72 5.67
C ARG A 55 -19.08 -3.62 4.98
N SER A 56 -17.90 -3.99 4.49
CA SER A 56 -17.07 -3.14 3.64
C SER A 56 -17.82 -2.73 2.37
N VAL A 57 -17.89 -1.43 2.10
CA VAL A 57 -18.38 -0.88 0.83
C VAL A 57 -17.23 -0.22 0.10
N VAL A 58 -16.66 -0.93 -0.88
CA VAL A 58 -15.61 -0.38 -1.75
C VAL A 58 -16.20 0.75 -2.59
N CYS A 59 -15.67 1.95 -2.38
CA CYS A 59 -16.19 3.17 -2.97
C CYS A 59 -15.46 3.52 -4.26
N ILE A 60 -14.13 3.51 -4.21
CA ILE A 60 -13.26 3.77 -5.35
C ILE A 60 -12.03 2.85 -5.27
N VAL A 61 -11.46 2.55 -6.44
CA VAL A 61 -10.16 1.87 -6.57
C VAL A 61 -9.25 2.79 -7.37
N GLN A 62 -8.02 2.97 -6.90
CA GLN A 62 -7.02 3.79 -7.58
C GLN A 62 -5.93 2.90 -8.16
N ILE A 63 -5.55 3.18 -9.41
CA ILE A 63 -4.48 2.46 -10.09
C ILE A 63 -3.48 3.45 -10.69
N LYS A 64 -2.20 3.25 -10.41
CA LYS A 64 -1.12 3.96 -11.09
C LYS A 64 -0.33 2.99 -11.96
N ILE A 65 -0.25 3.29 -13.26
CA ILE A 65 0.66 2.63 -14.19
C ILE A 65 1.82 3.58 -14.45
N GLN A 66 3.02 3.03 -14.67
CA GLN A 66 4.20 3.84 -14.97
C GLN A 66 3.96 4.74 -16.20
N ASP A 67 4.41 5.99 -16.11
CA ASP A 67 4.30 7.02 -17.16
C ASP A 67 2.87 7.42 -17.59
N GLU A 68 1.84 6.92 -16.90
CA GLU A 68 0.43 7.28 -17.12
C GLU A 68 -0.15 8.02 -15.90
N PRO A 69 -1.14 8.92 -16.07
CA PRO A 69 -1.84 9.50 -14.92
C PRO A 69 -2.54 8.43 -14.05
N PRO A 70 -2.78 8.69 -12.75
CA PRO A 70 -3.58 7.81 -11.91
C PRO A 70 -5.00 7.61 -12.46
N TYR A 71 -5.46 6.37 -12.45
CA TYR A 71 -6.83 6.00 -12.74
C TYR A 71 -7.65 5.97 -11.45
N ILE A 72 -8.72 6.75 -11.39
CA ILE A 72 -9.68 6.75 -10.28
C ILE A 72 -10.94 6.05 -10.76
N ILE A 73 -11.21 4.86 -10.24
CA ILE A 73 -12.30 4.00 -10.69
C ILE A 73 -13.46 4.13 -9.71
N ASP A 74 -14.54 4.79 -10.13
CA ASP A 74 -15.70 5.04 -9.28
C ASP A 74 -16.63 3.83 -9.19
N ILE A 75 -16.33 2.92 -8.27
CA ILE A 75 -17.08 1.67 -8.09
C ILE A 75 -18.50 1.94 -7.61
N TYR A 76 -18.63 2.73 -6.54
CA TYR A 76 -19.90 2.93 -5.86
C TYR A 76 -20.85 3.84 -6.64
N GLY A 77 -20.38 5.03 -7.04
CA GLY A 77 -21.23 6.03 -7.69
C GLY A 77 -21.68 5.61 -9.07
N SER A 78 -20.77 4.99 -9.82
CA SER A 78 -21.01 4.57 -11.20
C SER A 78 -21.48 3.13 -11.35
N LYS A 79 -21.61 2.40 -10.23
CA LYS A 79 -22.02 0.99 -10.18
C LYS A 79 -21.17 0.12 -11.13
N ILE A 80 -19.86 0.30 -11.07
CA ILE A 80 -18.92 -0.50 -11.87
C ILE A 80 -18.87 -1.91 -11.28
N ASP A 81 -19.18 -2.91 -12.11
CA ASP A 81 -19.05 -4.31 -11.75
C ASP A 81 -17.64 -4.80 -12.05
N LEU A 82 -16.74 -4.71 -11.08
CA LEU A 82 -15.37 -5.21 -11.22
C LEU A 82 -15.31 -6.72 -11.50
N LYS A 83 -16.31 -7.51 -11.08
CA LYS A 83 -16.34 -8.95 -11.33
C LYS A 83 -16.59 -9.27 -12.81
N ALA A 84 -17.20 -8.34 -13.55
CA ALA A 84 -17.36 -8.42 -15.00
C ALA A 84 -16.14 -7.90 -15.78
N THR A 85 -15.02 -7.63 -15.11
CA THR A 85 -13.75 -7.17 -15.71
C THR A 85 -12.61 -8.15 -15.40
N LEU A 86 -11.41 -7.88 -15.90
CA LEU A 86 -10.19 -8.63 -15.55
C LEU A 86 -9.49 -8.12 -14.28
N PHE A 87 -10.20 -7.36 -13.43
CA PHE A 87 -9.65 -6.87 -12.16
C PHE A 87 -9.09 -8.01 -11.31
N ASN A 88 -9.84 -9.09 -11.12
CA ASN A 88 -9.41 -10.21 -10.29
C ASN A 88 -8.18 -10.93 -10.88
N ASP A 89 -8.12 -11.11 -12.21
CA ASP A 89 -6.97 -11.70 -12.89
C ASP A 89 -5.70 -10.87 -12.67
N ILE A 90 -5.81 -9.54 -12.65
CA ILE A 90 -4.67 -8.63 -12.41
C ILE A 90 -4.24 -8.67 -10.93
N MET A 91 -5.19 -8.61 -10.01
CA MET A 91 -4.89 -8.63 -8.57
C MET A 91 -4.28 -9.96 -8.12
N THR A 92 -4.75 -11.08 -8.69
CA THR A 92 -4.24 -12.44 -8.40
C THR A 92 -3.02 -12.84 -9.24
N SER A 93 -2.64 -12.03 -10.23
CA SER A 93 -1.47 -12.29 -11.08
C SER A 93 -0.17 -12.30 -10.27
N ALA A 94 0.66 -13.32 -10.49
CA ALA A 94 2.03 -13.36 -9.99
C ALA A 94 3.00 -12.55 -10.86
N GLU A 95 2.63 -12.21 -12.10
CA GLU A 95 3.48 -11.46 -13.04
C GLU A 95 3.45 -9.95 -12.78
N ILE A 96 2.32 -9.45 -12.28
CA ILE A 96 2.11 -8.01 -12.05
C ILE A 96 2.31 -7.73 -10.57
N GLU A 97 3.29 -6.91 -10.22
CA GLU A 97 3.54 -6.47 -8.84
C GLU A 97 2.56 -5.36 -8.45
N LYS A 98 1.86 -5.52 -7.32
CA LYS A 98 0.98 -4.49 -6.75
C LYS A 98 1.74 -3.74 -5.66
N VAL A 99 2.18 -2.53 -5.95
CA VAL A 99 2.74 -1.61 -4.96
C VAL A 99 1.59 -0.99 -4.20
N ILE A 100 1.62 -1.10 -2.88
CA ILE A 100 0.56 -0.62 -1.99
C ILE A 100 1.18 -0.19 -0.66
N HIS A 101 0.50 0.65 0.08
CA HIS A 101 0.91 1.05 1.43
C HIS A 101 -0.04 0.46 2.46
N ASP A 102 0.46 -0.43 3.31
CA ASP A 102 -0.34 -1.02 4.40
C ASP A 102 -1.65 -1.71 3.92
N PRO A 103 -1.55 -2.80 3.13
CA PRO A 103 -2.68 -3.43 2.45
C PRO A 103 -3.66 -4.17 3.37
N ARG A 104 -3.56 -4.06 4.69
CA ARG A 104 -4.33 -4.90 5.63
C ARG A 104 -5.83 -4.70 5.50
N ASN A 105 -6.26 -3.45 5.33
CA ASN A 105 -7.67 -3.14 5.15
C ASN A 105 -8.09 -3.39 3.71
N ASP A 106 -7.27 -3.00 2.74
CA ASP A 106 -7.53 -3.22 1.31
C ASP A 106 -7.73 -4.69 1.00
N SER A 107 -6.86 -5.58 1.51
CA SER A 107 -6.95 -7.02 1.29
C SER A 107 -8.22 -7.61 1.89
N ARG A 108 -8.58 -7.21 3.11
CA ARG A 108 -9.84 -7.62 3.76
C ARG A 108 -11.03 -7.19 2.92
N MET A 109 -11.08 -5.92 2.53
CA MET A 109 -12.22 -5.33 1.81
C MET A 109 -12.38 -5.91 0.40
N LEU A 110 -11.28 -6.08 -0.34
CA LEU A 110 -11.28 -6.70 -1.66
C LEU A 110 -11.70 -8.17 -1.58
N TYR A 111 -11.28 -8.89 -0.55
CA TYR A 111 -11.73 -10.25 -0.31
C TYR A 111 -13.22 -10.31 0.02
N GLU A 112 -13.68 -9.56 1.03
CA GLU A 112 -15.09 -9.52 1.46
C GLU A 112 -16.04 -9.14 0.30
N THR A 113 -15.63 -8.17 -0.53
CA THR A 113 -16.49 -7.63 -1.60
C THR A 113 -16.39 -8.45 -2.90
N PHE A 114 -15.18 -8.80 -3.31
CA PHE A 114 -14.89 -9.35 -4.64
C PHE A 114 -14.36 -10.79 -4.64
N GLN A 115 -14.05 -11.36 -3.46
CA GLN A 115 -13.32 -12.63 -3.32
C GLN A 115 -11.95 -12.59 -4.01
N THR A 116 -11.29 -11.42 -3.93
CA THR A 116 -9.98 -11.17 -4.54
C THR A 116 -8.88 -11.33 -3.51
N GLU A 117 -7.96 -12.27 -3.77
CA GLU A 117 -6.73 -12.46 -3.00
C GLU A 117 -5.54 -11.87 -3.76
N MET A 118 -5.01 -10.75 -3.28
CA MET A 118 -3.85 -10.14 -3.92
C MET A 118 -2.62 -11.06 -3.84
N ARG A 119 -1.88 -11.16 -4.95
CA ARG A 119 -0.59 -11.87 -5.03
C ARG A 119 0.50 -10.95 -5.55
N ASN A 120 1.78 -11.26 -5.34
CA ASN A 120 2.90 -10.40 -5.77
C ASN A 120 2.69 -8.93 -5.35
N VAL A 121 2.60 -8.71 -4.03
CA VAL A 121 2.38 -7.40 -3.44
C VAL A 121 3.69 -6.85 -2.91
N PHE A 122 3.96 -5.58 -3.21
CA PHE A 122 5.03 -4.80 -2.60
C PHE A 122 4.41 -3.83 -1.59
N ASP A 123 4.44 -4.19 -0.30
CA ASP A 123 3.97 -3.33 0.79
C ASP A 123 5.08 -2.37 1.27
N THR A 124 4.92 -1.08 0.97
CA THR A 124 5.88 -0.04 1.35
C THR A 124 6.01 0.13 2.87
N GLN A 125 4.92 -0.06 3.62
CA GLN A 125 4.94 0.03 5.08
C GLN A 125 5.69 -1.14 5.70
N THR A 126 5.48 -2.35 5.19
CA THR A 126 6.23 -3.53 5.64
C THR A 126 7.72 -3.43 5.28
N PHE A 127 8.06 -2.84 4.14
CA PHE A 127 9.44 -2.57 3.78
C PHE A 127 10.12 -1.69 4.83
N GLN A 128 9.48 -0.56 5.16
CA GLN A 128 10.00 0.37 6.17
C GLN A 128 10.16 -0.27 7.54
N MET A 129 9.20 -1.11 7.96
CA MET A 129 9.32 -1.88 9.21
C MET A 129 10.48 -2.87 9.17
N THR A 130 10.71 -3.52 8.04
CA THR A 130 11.81 -4.48 7.91
C THR A 130 13.16 -3.77 8.02
N VAL A 131 13.29 -2.58 7.43
CA VAL A 131 14.47 -1.72 7.60
C VAL A 131 14.69 -1.36 9.07
N GLU A 132 13.64 -0.96 9.79
CA GLU A 132 13.73 -0.63 11.22
C GLU A 132 14.08 -1.85 12.08
N ASN A 133 13.51 -3.01 11.78
CA ASN A 133 13.79 -4.27 12.46
C ASN A 133 15.26 -4.68 12.33
N GLN A 134 15.82 -4.59 11.12
CA GLN A 134 17.23 -4.91 10.90
C GLN A 134 18.19 -3.90 11.53
N ALA A 135 17.83 -2.61 11.52
CA ALA A 135 18.65 -1.56 12.12
C ALA A 135 18.61 -1.60 13.66
N ASN A 136 17.53 -2.10 14.25
CA ASN A 136 17.35 -2.11 15.70
C ASN A 136 16.94 -3.50 16.21
N GLN A 137 17.94 -4.27 16.61
CA GLN A 137 17.77 -5.63 17.16
C GLN A 137 16.98 -5.67 18.49
N ALA A 138 16.66 -4.52 19.11
CA ALA A 138 15.79 -4.42 20.28
C ALA A 138 14.30 -4.24 19.94
N LEU A 139 13.94 -4.09 18.66
CA LEU A 139 12.56 -3.91 18.19
C LEU A 139 12.04 -5.16 17.50
N THR A 140 11.21 -5.92 18.21
CA THR A 140 10.43 -7.02 17.61
C THR A 140 9.51 -6.50 16.50
N THR A 141 9.18 -7.36 15.54
CA THR A 141 8.20 -7.04 14.49
C THR A 141 6.85 -6.67 15.10
N ARG A 142 6.50 -7.25 16.25
CA ARG A 142 5.33 -6.86 17.05
C ARG A 142 5.40 -5.42 17.56
N ARG A 143 6.54 -4.96 18.09
CA ARG A 143 6.72 -3.56 18.54
C ARG A 143 6.65 -2.59 17.36
N LEU A 144 7.16 -2.99 16.21
CA LEU A 144 7.14 -2.19 14.97
C LEU A 144 5.75 -2.11 14.35
N GLN A 145 4.92 -3.16 14.47
CA GLN A 145 3.50 -3.10 14.10
C GLN A 145 2.75 -2.01 14.88
N CYS A 146 3.22 -1.62 16.07
CA CYS A 146 2.66 -0.51 16.84
C CYS A 146 3.25 0.87 16.46
N GLN A 147 4.23 0.92 15.57
CA GLN A 147 4.93 2.14 15.15
C GLN A 147 4.85 2.35 13.63
N ARG A 148 3.78 1.81 13.00
CA ARG A 148 3.57 1.94 11.56
C ARG A 148 3.61 3.40 11.14
N LYS A 149 4.21 3.64 9.97
CA LYS A 149 4.40 4.97 9.41
C LYS A 149 3.32 5.21 8.37
N SER A 150 2.92 6.46 8.23
CA SER A 150 2.02 6.87 7.16
C SER A 150 2.76 6.97 5.83
N LEU A 151 2.00 6.94 4.73
CA LEU A 151 2.54 7.04 3.37
C LEU A 151 3.36 8.32 3.15
N ASP A 152 2.89 9.45 3.68
CA ASP A 152 3.59 10.74 3.65
C ASP A 152 4.98 10.66 4.31
N PHE A 153 5.08 10.07 5.50
CA PHE A 153 6.37 9.84 6.17
C PHE A 153 7.31 8.97 5.33
N ILE A 154 6.80 7.87 4.74
CA ILE A 154 7.62 6.98 3.92
C ILE A 154 8.11 7.71 2.67
N TYR A 155 7.25 8.44 1.99
CA TYR A 155 7.64 9.23 0.83
C TYR A 155 8.73 10.25 1.19
N GLU A 156 8.55 10.98 2.30
CA GLU A 156 9.55 11.94 2.78
C GLU A 156 10.90 11.33 3.07
N LYS A 157 10.90 10.12 3.63
CA LYS A 157 12.11 9.38 3.93
C LYS A 157 12.86 8.89 2.68
N TYR A 158 12.14 8.38 1.68
CA TYR A 158 12.75 7.67 0.54
C TYR A 158 12.83 8.48 -0.75
N VAL A 159 12.05 9.55 -0.88
CA VAL A 159 11.94 10.34 -2.11
C VAL A 159 12.28 11.79 -1.84
N GLY A 160 11.71 12.40 -0.80
CA GLY A 160 11.87 13.81 -0.47
C GLY A 160 10.52 14.43 -0.10
N ARG A 161 10.43 15.76 -0.04
CA ARG A 161 9.22 16.46 0.44
C ARG A 161 7.92 15.92 -0.19
N PHE A 162 6.94 15.58 0.65
CA PHE A 162 5.66 15.07 0.17
C PHE A 162 4.94 16.09 -0.73
N PRO A 163 4.45 15.68 -1.92
CA PRO A 163 3.72 16.57 -2.80
C PRO A 163 2.37 16.98 -2.19
N ASN A 164 2.02 18.25 -2.33
CA ASN A 164 0.70 18.78 -1.99
C ASN A 164 0.18 18.42 -0.58
N GLN A 165 1.02 18.59 0.45
CA GLN A 165 0.67 18.29 1.85
C GLN A 165 -0.65 18.95 2.29
N LYS A 166 -0.92 20.18 1.85
CA LYS A 166 -2.16 20.90 2.18
C LYS A 166 -3.42 20.12 1.75
N LEU A 167 -3.44 19.59 0.53
CA LEU A 167 -4.55 18.75 0.06
C LEU A 167 -4.74 17.52 0.95
N LYS A 168 -3.63 16.90 1.36
CA LYS A 168 -3.66 15.72 2.23
C LYS A 168 -4.27 16.05 3.59
N ASP A 169 -3.87 17.16 4.19
CA ASP A 169 -4.33 17.60 5.51
C ASP A 169 -5.80 18.03 5.47
N ASP A 170 -6.21 18.80 4.46
CA ASP A 170 -7.60 19.25 4.28
C ASP A 170 -8.56 18.04 4.14
N MET A 171 -8.17 17.04 3.34
CA MET A 171 -8.96 15.82 3.16
C MET A 171 -8.98 14.92 4.40
N LYS A 172 -7.87 14.82 5.14
CA LYS A 172 -7.85 14.12 6.44
C LYS A 172 -8.82 14.78 7.43
N SER A 173 -8.89 16.11 7.47
CA SER A 173 -9.89 16.82 8.30
C SER A 173 -11.32 16.43 7.90
N LYS A 174 -11.63 16.49 6.61
CA LYS A 174 -12.97 16.13 6.10
C LYS A 174 -13.36 14.68 6.36
N MET A 175 -12.42 13.73 6.19
CA MET A 175 -12.67 12.32 6.53
C MET A 175 -12.88 12.11 8.03
N SER A 176 -12.24 12.90 8.88
CA SER A 176 -12.45 12.84 10.33
C SER A 176 -13.82 13.39 10.75
N GLU A 177 -14.32 14.39 10.03
CA GLU A 177 -15.66 15.00 10.24
C GLU A 177 -16.78 14.13 9.65
N ASP A 178 -16.53 13.46 8.53
CA ASP A 178 -17.47 12.57 7.86
C ASP A 178 -16.81 11.25 7.42
N GLN A 179 -17.00 10.20 8.23
CA GLN A 179 -16.53 8.85 7.94
C GLN A 179 -17.21 8.21 6.71
N THR A 180 -18.28 8.82 6.19
CA THR A 180 -19.02 8.35 5.02
C THR A 180 -18.70 9.14 3.74
N ILE A 181 -17.71 10.04 3.78
CA ILE A 181 -17.39 10.96 2.69
C ILE A 181 -17.17 10.26 1.34
N TRP A 182 -16.61 9.05 1.35
CA TRP A 182 -16.38 8.26 0.13
C TRP A 182 -17.64 7.71 -0.53
N LEU A 183 -18.82 7.80 0.11
CA LEU A 183 -20.12 7.52 -0.50
C LEU A 183 -20.72 8.74 -1.22
N ARG A 184 -20.22 9.96 -0.97
CA ARG A 184 -20.76 11.19 -1.57
C ARG A 184 -20.51 11.23 -3.07
N ARG A 185 -21.53 11.57 -3.86
CA ARG A 185 -21.42 11.70 -5.32
C ARG A 185 -22.11 12.99 -5.83
N PRO A 186 -21.59 13.60 -6.92
CA PRO A 186 -20.39 13.20 -7.68
C PRO A 186 -19.10 13.34 -6.86
N LEU A 187 -18.05 12.59 -7.21
CA LEU A 187 -16.74 12.76 -6.57
C LEU A 187 -16.28 14.21 -6.78
N THR A 188 -15.95 14.90 -5.69
CA THR A 188 -15.35 16.24 -5.82
C THR A 188 -13.95 16.12 -6.42
N ARG A 189 -13.49 17.18 -7.11
CA ARG A 189 -12.12 17.22 -7.66
C ARG A 189 -11.07 16.98 -6.57
N GLU A 190 -11.30 17.49 -5.37
CA GLU A 190 -10.41 17.33 -4.22
C GLU A 190 -10.30 15.87 -3.78
N MET A 191 -11.43 15.16 -3.68
CA MET A 191 -11.45 13.72 -3.38
C MET A 191 -10.68 12.92 -4.45
N ALA A 192 -10.90 13.23 -5.73
CA ALA A 192 -10.22 12.54 -6.83
C ALA A 192 -8.71 12.82 -6.84
N LEU A 193 -8.29 14.07 -6.59
CA LEU A 193 -6.87 14.43 -6.49
C LEU A 193 -6.19 13.78 -5.28
N TYR A 194 -6.86 13.74 -4.13
CA TYR A 194 -6.32 13.08 -2.95
C TYR A 194 -6.08 11.60 -3.20
N ALA A 195 -7.07 10.92 -3.79
CA ALA A 195 -6.99 9.52 -4.16
C ALA A 195 -5.90 9.26 -5.22
N ALA A 196 -5.76 10.16 -6.20
CA ALA A 196 -4.71 10.10 -7.21
C ALA A 196 -3.32 10.24 -6.60
N LEU A 197 -3.16 11.14 -5.63
CA LEU A 197 -1.90 11.41 -4.95
C LEU A 197 -1.37 10.18 -4.20
N ASP A 198 -2.26 9.38 -3.60
CA ASP A 198 -1.86 8.15 -2.90
C ASP A 198 -1.14 7.18 -3.82
N VAL A 199 -1.71 6.83 -4.96
CA VAL A 199 -1.07 5.89 -5.89
C VAL A 199 0.06 6.52 -6.73
N GLU A 200 0.01 7.83 -6.98
CA GLU A 200 1.10 8.55 -7.66
C GLU A 200 2.40 8.45 -6.85
N THR A 201 2.31 8.58 -5.53
CA THR A 201 3.47 8.59 -4.63
C THR A 201 4.11 7.21 -4.44
N LEU A 202 3.37 6.13 -4.66
CA LEU A 202 3.86 4.76 -4.51
C LEU A 202 4.98 4.41 -5.51
N MET A 203 4.91 4.90 -6.75
CA MET A 203 5.89 4.60 -7.80
C MET A 203 7.31 5.05 -7.44
N PRO A 204 7.57 6.33 -7.12
CA PRO A 204 8.91 6.77 -6.73
C PRO A 204 9.39 6.12 -5.43
N ILE A 205 8.50 5.83 -4.46
CA ILE A 205 8.87 5.06 -3.26
C ILE A 205 9.40 3.69 -3.67
N ARG A 206 8.67 2.97 -4.54
CA ARG A 206 9.06 1.64 -5.02
C ARG A 206 10.40 1.65 -5.73
N VAL A 207 10.68 2.68 -6.54
CA VAL A 207 11.98 2.86 -7.21
C VAL A 207 13.09 3.08 -6.19
N SER A 208 12.90 3.99 -5.22
CA SER A 208 13.89 4.26 -4.17
C SER A 208 14.17 3.04 -3.29
N MET A 209 13.13 2.31 -2.88
CA MET A 209 13.28 1.08 -2.09
C MET A 209 13.97 -0.04 -2.87
N SER A 210 13.76 -0.12 -4.19
CA SER A 210 14.55 -1.03 -5.04
C SER A 210 16.03 -0.68 -5.05
N LYS A 211 16.36 0.61 -5.20
CA LYS A 211 17.77 1.06 -5.11
C LYS A 211 18.39 0.74 -3.76
N TYR A 212 17.61 0.84 -2.68
CA TYR A 212 18.04 0.43 -1.35
C TYR A 212 18.40 -1.05 -1.29
N LEU A 213 17.57 -1.93 -1.87
CA LEU A 213 17.86 -3.37 -1.93
C LEU A 213 19.07 -3.70 -2.80
N THR A 214 19.22 -3.05 -3.96
CA THR A 214 20.36 -3.31 -4.85
C THR A 214 21.70 -2.90 -4.24
N ASN A 215 21.69 -1.89 -3.37
CA ASN A 215 22.89 -1.42 -2.67
C ASN A 215 23.18 -2.17 -1.36
N MET A 216 22.30 -3.10 -0.97
CA MET A 216 22.48 -3.91 0.23
C MET A 216 23.40 -5.10 -0.04
N ASP A 217 24.30 -5.39 0.90
CA ASP A 217 25.12 -6.61 0.92
C ASP A 217 24.24 -7.87 0.77
N ASP A 218 24.71 -8.86 0.01
CA ASP A 218 23.93 -10.05 -0.35
C ASP A 218 23.41 -10.81 0.89
N GLY A 219 24.23 -10.98 1.93
CA GLY A 219 23.83 -11.67 3.15
C GLY A 219 22.73 -10.92 3.91
N LYS A 220 22.90 -9.60 4.02
CA LYS A 220 21.88 -8.72 4.64
C LYS A 220 20.58 -8.69 3.82
N ARG A 221 20.70 -8.69 2.48
CA ARG A 221 19.58 -8.68 1.55
C ARG A 221 18.75 -9.97 1.65
N ILE A 222 19.40 -11.13 1.74
CA ILE A 222 18.71 -12.41 1.94
C ILE A 222 17.91 -12.41 3.25
N ALA A 223 18.54 -11.99 4.35
CA ALA A 223 17.86 -11.88 5.64
C ALA A 223 16.70 -10.87 5.60
N PHE A 224 16.90 -9.74 4.92
CA PHE A 224 15.87 -8.71 4.74
C PHE A 224 14.66 -9.28 4.01
N LEU A 225 14.89 -9.90 2.84
CA LEU A 225 13.81 -10.43 2.00
C LEU A 225 13.03 -11.54 2.70
N LYS A 226 13.70 -12.36 3.52
CA LYS A 226 13.02 -13.37 4.35
C LYS A 226 12.00 -12.71 5.28
N THR A 227 12.46 -11.78 6.13
CA THR A 227 11.58 -11.08 7.08
C THR A 227 10.50 -10.26 6.37
N TYR A 228 10.87 -9.56 5.30
CA TYR A 228 9.95 -8.76 4.49
C TYR A 228 8.81 -9.61 3.92
N ASN A 229 9.13 -10.75 3.29
CA ASN A 229 8.13 -11.63 2.68
C ASN A 229 7.18 -12.23 3.72
N GLU A 230 7.69 -12.63 4.89
CA GLU A 230 6.86 -13.11 6.00
C GLU A 230 5.88 -12.03 6.47
N LEU A 231 6.39 -10.83 6.76
CA LEU A 231 5.55 -9.72 7.21
C LEU A 231 4.55 -9.25 6.15
N CYS A 232 4.94 -9.26 4.88
CA CYS A 232 4.06 -8.86 3.78
C CYS A 232 2.93 -9.88 3.61
N THR A 233 3.25 -11.17 3.70
CA THR A 233 2.27 -12.26 3.72
C THR A 233 1.29 -12.07 4.88
N GLU A 234 1.78 -11.77 6.08
CA GLU A 234 0.91 -11.51 7.22
C GLU A 234 0.03 -10.27 7.05
N SER A 235 0.57 -9.19 6.49
CA SER A 235 -0.14 -7.95 6.19
C SER A 235 -1.32 -8.22 5.25
N ILE A 236 -1.11 -9.04 4.23
CA ILE A 236 -2.14 -9.36 3.23
C ILE A 236 -3.16 -10.35 3.80
N TYR A 237 -2.74 -11.46 4.39
CA TYR A 237 -3.63 -12.61 4.62
C TYR A 237 -4.18 -12.72 6.04
N THR A 238 -3.52 -12.17 7.07
CA THR A 238 -4.04 -12.22 8.46
C THR A 238 -5.42 -11.55 8.61
N PRO A 239 -5.70 -10.43 7.91
CA PRO A 239 -7.02 -9.79 7.98
C PRO A 239 -8.16 -10.57 7.31
N LEU A 240 -7.87 -11.60 6.50
CA LEU A 240 -8.89 -12.31 5.75
C LEU A 240 -9.60 -13.33 6.64
N PRO A 241 -10.91 -13.55 6.47
CA PRO A 241 -11.64 -14.61 7.19
C PRO A 241 -11.05 -16.01 6.98
N ILE A 242 -10.39 -16.21 5.85
CA ILE A 242 -9.73 -17.46 5.46
C ILE A 242 -8.25 -17.53 5.89
N ALA A 243 -7.75 -16.58 6.68
CA ALA A 243 -6.37 -16.57 7.17
C ALA A 243 -6.01 -17.96 7.71
N ASN A 244 -5.20 -18.71 6.96
CA ASN A 244 -4.92 -20.10 7.28
C ASN A 244 -4.27 -20.17 8.66
N ALA A 245 -4.69 -21.13 9.49
CA ALA A 245 -4.10 -21.42 10.79
C ALA A 245 -2.56 -21.47 10.74
N GLU A 246 -2.01 -21.89 9.59
CA GLU A 246 -0.58 -21.86 9.29
C GLU A 246 0.05 -20.46 9.37
N ILE A 247 -0.55 -19.42 8.77
CA ILE A 247 0.00 -18.05 8.78
C ILE A 247 0.00 -17.51 10.21
N ASN A 248 -1.12 -17.71 10.93
CA ASN A 248 -1.24 -17.31 12.32
C ASN A 248 -0.23 -18.03 13.22
N LEU A 249 0.01 -19.32 12.97
CA LEU A 249 1.00 -20.10 13.71
C LEU A 249 2.43 -19.60 13.42
N ARG A 250 2.79 -19.39 12.15
CA ARG A 250 4.11 -18.85 11.74
C ARG A 250 4.37 -17.48 12.38
N LYS A 251 3.38 -16.58 12.33
CA LYS A 251 3.44 -15.28 13.01
C LYS A 251 3.71 -15.44 14.50
N LYS A 252 2.94 -16.30 15.17
CA LYS A 252 3.04 -16.55 16.61
C LYS A 252 4.42 -17.13 16.98
N LEU A 253 4.96 -18.03 16.17
CA LEU A 253 6.30 -18.62 16.33
C LEU A 253 7.40 -17.56 16.18
N ARG A 254 7.37 -16.75 15.12
CA ARG A 254 8.36 -15.67 14.95
C ARG A 254 8.33 -14.68 16.12
N GLU A 255 7.14 -14.21 16.52
CA GLU A 255 7.03 -13.30 17.65
C GLU A 255 7.56 -13.91 18.96
N PHE A 256 7.44 -15.23 19.12
CA PHE A 256 8.00 -15.95 20.27
C PHE A 256 9.53 -16.00 20.21
N GLU A 257 10.11 -16.33 19.05
CA GLU A 257 11.56 -16.35 18.83
C GLU A 257 12.18 -14.96 19.06
N GLU A 258 11.56 -13.92 18.53
CA GLU A 258 11.99 -12.52 18.75
C GLU A 258 11.93 -12.16 20.25
N ALA A 259 10.86 -12.52 20.95
CA ALA A 259 10.73 -12.27 22.39
C ALA A 259 11.78 -13.04 23.21
N LYS A 260 12.09 -14.29 22.82
CA LYS A 260 13.17 -15.07 23.42
C LYS A 260 14.53 -14.43 23.19
N SER A 261 14.79 -13.92 21.98
CA SER A 261 16.03 -13.19 21.67
C SER A 261 16.18 -11.95 22.55
N LEU A 262 15.12 -11.15 22.69
CA LEU A 262 15.14 -10.00 23.60
C LEU A 262 15.40 -10.41 25.06
N GLN A 263 14.78 -11.50 25.53
CA GLN A 263 15.01 -12.04 26.86
C GLN A 263 16.48 -12.41 27.09
N MET A 264 17.11 -13.09 26.12
CA MET A 264 18.52 -13.48 26.18
C MET A 264 19.46 -12.28 26.18
N LEU A 265 19.10 -11.20 25.47
CA LEU A 265 19.84 -9.94 25.44
C LEU A 265 19.62 -9.06 26.69
N GLY A 266 18.81 -9.52 27.66
CA GLY A 266 18.48 -8.74 28.86
C GLY A 266 17.57 -7.54 28.60
N ILE A 267 16.92 -7.49 27.43
CA ILE A 267 16.01 -6.40 27.06
C ILE A 267 14.65 -6.64 27.70
N GLU A 268 14.10 -5.59 28.33
CA GLU A 268 12.81 -5.71 29.02
C GLU A 268 11.69 -6.09 28.04
N LEU A 269 10.95 -7.13 28.41
CA LEU A 269 9.77 -7.61 27.68
C LEU A 269 8.48 -6.90 28.15
N ASN A 270 7.63 -6.56 27.19
CA ASN A 270 6.29 -6.05 27.48
C ASN A 270 5.34 -7.17 27.94
N LYS A 271 4.14 -6.80 28.43
CA LYS A 271 3.15 -7.76 28.95
C LYS A 271 2.76 -8.84 27.93
N LYS A 272 2.65 -8.47 26.65
CA LYS A 272 2.24 -9.38 25.56
C LYS A 272 3.36 -10.38 25.23
N GLU A 273 4.60 -9.93 25.19
CA GLU A 273 5.80 -10.78 24.99
C GLU A 273 5.99 -11.76 26.15
N LYS A 274 5.85 -11.29 27.40
CA LYS A 274 5.89 -12.15 28.60
C LYS A 274 4.79 -13.23 28.56
N LYS A 275 3.57 -12.86 28.15
CA LYS A 275 2.46 -13.81 27.97
C LYS A 275 2.75 -14.81 26.86
N LEU A 276 3.31 -14.36 25.75
CA LEU A 276 3.64 -15.21 24.60
C LEU A 276 4.65 -16.29 24.99
N ILE A 277 5.74 -15.92 25.68
CA ILE A 277 6.76 -16.87 26.16
C ILE A 277 6.18 -17.92 27.12
N ARG A 278 5.19 -17.56 27.95
CA ARG A 278 4.53 -18.52 28.86
C ARG A 278 3.53 -19.44 28.17
N SER A 279 3.14 -19.11 26.93
CA SER A 279 2.10 -19.82 26.17
C SER A 279 2.63 -20.82 25.15
N PHE A 280 3.95 -20.93 25.06
CA PHE A 280 4.70 -21.93 24.30
C PHE A 280 5.48 -22.78 25.28
#